data_AF-A0A0Q6W9Q8-F1
#
_entry.id   AF-A0A0Q6W9Q8-F1
#
_cell.length_a   1.000
_cell.length_b   1.000
_cell.length_c   1.000
_cell.angle_alpha   90.00
_cell.angle_beta   90.00
_cell.angle_gamma   90.00
#
_symmetry.space_group_name_H-M   'P 1'
#
loop_
_entity.id
_entity.type
_entity.pdbx_description
1 polymer ?
#
loop_
_entity_poly.entity_id
_entity_poly.type
_entity_poly.pdbx_seq_one_letter_code
_entity_poly.pdbx_strand_id
1 'polypeptide(L)'
;MTSRNLGLALALALATGTALADPSPAKKALIDKIVALQQQGMADSMAASIVQQPLPQLTQGGRAALQQVPPEKRDATAKAMDAELKKFIEENVPYLKDKIAKAIGPTASALLDERFNEDELKQVVAWAESPVSQKFGLASVELQKAVAQKVMAEAGPTLEGRLKALQTTLAKQLGLQPPPAAAPKPAASAPKK
;
A
#
# COMPACT_ATOMS: atom_id res chain seq x y z
N MET A 1 10.58 -56.60 -54.53
CA MET A 1 11.56 -57.44 -53.81
C MET A 1 12.55 -56.53 -53.12
N THR A 2 12.75 -56.72 -51.80
CA THR A 2 14.01 -56.45 -51.04
C THR A 2 14.59 -55.02 -51.08
N SER A 3 14.86 -54.29 -49.99
CA SER A 3 15.26 -54.65 -48.63
C SER A 3 15.11 -53.50 -47.65
N ARG A 4 15.05 -53.90 -46.37
CA ARG A 4 14.94 -53.14 -45.12
C ARG A 4 16.28 -52.61 -44.60
N ASN A 5 16.15 -51.61 -43.70
CA ASN A 5 17.03 -51.18 -42.60
C ASN A 5 18.28 -50.35 -42.94
N LEU A 6 18.35 -49.12 -42.45
CA LEU A 6 19.02 -48.70 -41.19
C LEU A 6 19.07 -47.16 -41.13
N GLY A 7 18.82 -46.58 -39.96
CA GLY A 7 19.13 -45.15 -39.73
C GLY A 7 18.12 -44.41 -38.85
N LEU A 8 17.92 -44.88 -37.62
CA LEU A 8 17.24 -44.15 -36.55
C LEU A 8 18.18 -43.05 -36.01
N ALA A 9 17.74 -41.79 -36.03
CA ALA A 9 18.29 -40.74 -35.17
C ALA A 9 17.25 -39.62 -34.98
N LEU A 10 16.20 -39.92 -34.22
CA LEU A 10 15.33 -38.89 -33.66
C LEU A 10 16.03 -38.32 -32.42
N ALA A 11 16.73 -37.20 -32.59
CA ALA A 11 17.22 -36.42 -31.45
C ALA A 11 16.01 -35.72 -30.79
N LEU A 12 15.36 -36.39 -29.84
CA LEU A 12 14.57 -35.69 -28.83
C LEU A 12 15.52 -34.84 -28.01
N ALA A 13 15.52 -33.53 -28.27
CA ALA A 13 15.99 -32.55 -27.31
C ALA A 13 15.09 -32.64 -26.07
N LEU A 14 15.54 -33.39 -25.07
CA LEU A 14 15.00 -33.33 -23.71
C LEU A 14 15.24 -31.90 -23.21
N ALA A 15 14.20 -31.07 -23.26
CA ALA A 15 14.03 -30.01 -22.29
C ALA A 15 13.92 -30.69 -20.92
N THR A 16 15.06 -30.90 -20.28
CA THR A 16 15.11 -31.17 -18.85
C THR A 16 14.65 -29.89 -18.18
N GLY A 17 13.35 -29.79 -17.94
CA GLY A 17 12.87 -28.98 -16.84
C GLY A 17 13.61 -29.48 -15.62
N THR A 18 14.56 -28.72 -15.10
CA THR A 18 15.05 -28.91 -13.75
C THR A 18 13.80 -28.74 -12.88
N ALA A 19 13.21 -29.86 -12.46
CA ALA A 19 12.46 -29.87 -11.23
C ALA A 19 13.41 -29.22 -10.22
N LEU A 20 13.07 -28.02 -9.75
CA LEU A 20 13.83 -27.36 -8.71
C LEU A 20 13.89 -28.37 -7.57
N ALA A 21 15.09 -28.91 -7.32
CA ALA A 21 15.28 -29.79 -6.19
C ALA A 21 14.88 -29.00 -4.95
N ASP A 22 14.10 -29.63 -4.06
CA ASP A 22 13.75 -28.98 -2.80
C ASP A 22 15.02 -28.43 -2.12
N PRO A 23 14.95 -27.24 -1.50
CA PRO A 23 16.09 -26.64 -0.83
C PRO A 23 16.73 -27.64 0.13
N SER A 24 18.07 -27.60 0.23
CA SER A 24 18.77 -28.38 1.26
C SER A 24 18.16 -28.08 2.64
N PRO A 25 18.15 -29.03 3.59
CA PRO A 25 17.63 -28.78 4.94
C PRO A 25 18.27 -27.56 5.62
N ALA A 26 19.56 -27.32 5.37
CA ALA A 26 20.29 -26.17 5.89
C ALA A 26 19.79 -24.85 5.27
N LYS A 27 19.60 -24.83 3.95
CA LYS A 27 19.05 -23.66 3.24
C LYS A 27 17.62 -23.35 3.69
N LYS A 28 16.79 -24.38 3.84
CA LYS A 28 15.42 -24.25 4.36
C LYS A 28 15.40 -23.62 5.77
N ALA A 29 16.28 -24.06 6.67
CA ALA A 29 16.36 -23.50 8.02
C ALA A 29 16.76 -22.00 8.01
N LEU A 30 17.63 -21.58 7.09
CA LEU A 30 17.99 -20.16 6.94
C LEU A 30 16.82 -19.33 6.41
N ILE A 31 16.09 -19.85 5.42
CA ILE A 31 14.86 -19.24 4.88
C ILE A 31 13.85 -19.07 6.01
N ASP A 32 13.57 -20.13 6.77
CA ASP A 32 12.60 -20.11 7.88
C ASP A 32 13.01 -19.05 8.94
N LYS A 33 14.31 -18.90 9.19
CA LYS A 33 14.84 -17.89 10.11
C LYS A 33 14.68 -16.46 9.59
N ILE A 34 14.98 -16.22 8.31
CA ILE A 34 14.76 -14.91 7.66
C ILE A 34 13.27 -14.55 7.71
N VAL A 35 12.42 -15.52 7.40
CA VAL A 35 10.97 -15.37 7.44
C VAL A 35 10.52 -15.03 8.86
N ALA A 36 10.98 -15.75 9.88
CA ALA A 36 10.62 -15.46 11.27
C ALA A 36 11.05 -14.05 11.73
N LEU A 37 12.24 -13.58 11.29
CA LEU A 37 12.72 -12.22 11.56
C LEU A 37 11.84 -11.16 10.91
N GLN A 38 11.30 -11.43 9.71
CA GLN A 38 10.47 -10.49 8.95
C GLN A 38 8.96 -10.61 9.24
N GLN A 39 8.51 -11.73 9.80
CA GLN A 39 7.09 -12.02 10.01
C GLN A 39 6.45 -11.14 11.08
N GLN A 40 7.24 -10.56 11.99
CA GLN A 40 6.73 -9.69 13.05
C GLN A 40 6.02 -8.48 12.44
N GLY A 41 4.68 -8.49 12.49
CA GLY A 41 3.83 -7.41 11.96
C GLY A 41 3.54 -7.45 10.46
N MET A 42 4.14 -8.37 9.67
CA MET A 42 3.85 -8.48 8.24
C MET A 42 2.41 -8.92 7.99
N ALA A 43 1.96 -9.98 8.66
CA ALA A 43 0.58 -10.45 8.54
C ALA A 43 -0.42 -9.40 9.02
N ASP A 44 -0.10 -8.70 10.12
CA ASP A 44 -0.96 -7.66 10.68
C ASP A 44 -1.10 -6.45 9.75
N SER A 45 0.01 -5.92 9.26
CA SER A 45 0.02 -4.76 8.37
C SER A 45 -0.60 -5.07 7.01
N MET A 46 -0.33 -6.25 6.43
CA MET A 46 -0.94 -6.67 5.17
C MET A 46 -2.44 -6.90 5.30
N ALA A 47 -2.90 -7.59 6.36
CA ALA A 47 -4.33 -7.79 6.60
C ALA A 47 -5.05 -6.45 6.78
N ALA A 48 -4.48 -5.54 7.58
CA ALA A 48 -5.05 -4.21 7.78
C ALA A 48 -5.11 -3.42 6.46
N SER A 49 -4.05 -3.44 5.66
CA SER A 49 -4.00 -2.76 4.36
C SER A 49 -5.06 -3.30 3.40
N ILE A 50 -5.19 -4.63 3.25
CA ILE A 50 -6.18 -5.26 2.36
C ILE A 50 -7.61 -4.87 2.75
N VAL A 51 -7.92 -4.87 4.05
CA VAL A 51 -9.27 -4.53 4.54
C VAL A 51 -9.53 -3.02 4.42
N GLN A 52 -8.54 -2.19 4.70
CA GLN A 52 -8.72 -0.74 4.77
C GLN A 52 -8.69 -0.06 3.39
N GLN A 53 -7.99 -0.64 2.41
CA GLN A 53 -7.82 -0.05 1.08
C GLN A 53 -9.14 0.30 0.35
N PRO A 54 -10.20 -0.52 0.38
CA PRO A 54 -11.48 -0.17 -0.26
C PRO A 54 -12.36 0.79 0.56
N LEU A 55 -12.10 0.99 1.85
CA LEU A 55 -13.03 1.69 2.76
C LEU A 55 -13.26 3.17 2.41
N PRO A 56 -12.27 3.96 1.98
CA PRO A 56 -12.51 5.35 1.58
C PRO A 56 -13.53 5.48 0.45
N GLN A 57 -13.51 4.57 -0.54
CA GLN A 57 -14.47 4.60 -1.64
C GLN A 57 -15.87 4.17 -1.18
N LEU A 58 -15.96 3.12 -0.37
CA LEU A 58 -17.22 2.66 0.21
C LEU A 58 -17.87 3.72 1.09
N THR A 59 -17.09 4.39 1.94
CA THR A 59 -17.59 5.46 2.82
C THR A 59 -18.01 6.70 2.04
N GLN A 60 -17.31 7.08 0.97
CA GLN A 60 -17.73 8.17 0.09
C GLN A 60 -19.05 7.87 -0.63
N GLY A 61 -19.19 6.68 -1.23
CA GLY A 61 -20.43 6.24 -1.85
C GLY A 61 -21.59 6.15 -0.85
N GLY A 62 -21.29 5.64 0.34
CA GLY A 62 -22.23 5.59 1.46
C GLY A 62 -22.73 6.97 1.91
N ARG A 63 -21.84 7.97 2.00
CA ARG A 63 -22.21 9.35 2.30
C ARG A 63 -23.10 9.97 1.23
N ALA A 64 -22.83 9.70 -0.05
CA ALA A 64 -23.69 10.15 -1.14
C ALA A 64 -25.08 9.52 -1.06
N ALA A 65 -25.17 8.22 -0.76
CA ALA A 65 -26.44 7.52 -0.57
C ALA A 65 -27.22 8.02 0.66
N LEU A 66 -26.52 8.34 1.76
CA LEU A 66 -27.13 8.91 2.97
C LEU A 66 -27.83 10.25 2.72
N GLN A 67 -27.40 11.04 1.73
CA GLN A 67 -28.08 12.29 1.37
C GLN A 67 -29.50 12.04 0.81
N GLN A 68 -29.74 10.87 0.22
CA GLN A 68 -31.04 10.45 -0.31
C GLN A 68 -31.97 9.85 0.75
N VAL A 69 -31.47 9.57 1.95
CA VAL A 69 -32.27 9.09 3.09
C VAL A 69 -33.02 10.26 3.73
N PRO A 70 -34.28 10.07 4.19
CA PRO A 70 -35.01 11.10 4.92
C PRO A 70 -34.23 11.65 6.13
N PRO A 71 -34.21 12.98 6.38
CA PRO A 71 -33.38 13.61 7.40
C PRO A 71 -33.46 12.95 8.79
N GLU A 72 -34.67 12.59 9.21
CA GLU A 72 -34.98 11.97 10.50
C GLU A 72 -34.42 10.55 10.64
N LYS A 73 -34.03 9.89 9.54
CA LYS A 73 -33.44 8.55 9.54
C LYS A 73 -31.93 8.55 9.32
N ARG A 74 -31.35 9.66 8.85
CA ARG A 74 -29.93 9.74 8.44
C ARG A 74 -28.96 9.35 9.55
N ASP A 75 -29.15 9.83 10.78
CA ASP A 75 -28.26 9.53 11.91
C ASP A 75 -28.27 8.03 12.27
N ALA A 76 -29.46 7.44 12.38
CA ALA A 76 -29.61 6.02 12.66
C ALA A 76 -29.01 5.15 11.52
N THR A 77 -29.23 5.53 10.27
CA THR A 77 -28.65 4.84 9.10
C THR A 77 -27.12 4.98 9.07
N ALA A 78 -26.57 6.15 9.37
CA ALA A 78 -25.13 6.36 9.43
C ALA A 78 -24.49 5.47 10.51
N LYS A 79 -25.07 5.43 11.71
CA LYS A 79 -24.60 4.55 12.80
C LYS A 79 -24.67 3.07 12.44
N ALA A 80 -25.72 2.63 11.76
CA ALA A 80 -25.84 1.25 11.29
C ALA A 80 -24.77 0.91 10.25
N MET A 81 -24.47 1.83 9.32
CA MET A 81 -23.39 1.66 8.35
C MET A 81 -22.02 1.60 9.02
N ASP A 82 -21.75 2.46 10.01
CA ASP A 82 -20.50 2.44 10.78
C ASP A 82 -20.34 1.12 11.56
N ALA A 83 -21.43 0.62 12.16
CA ALA A 83 -21.44 -0.65 12.87
C ALA A 83 -21.14 -1.83 11.94
N GLU A 84 -21.77 -1.87 10.76
CA GLU A 84 -21.54 -2.92 9.76
C GLU A 84 -20.10 -2.88 9.24
N LEU A 85 -19.57 -1.68 8.98
CA LEU A 85 -18.19 -1.50 8.57
C LEU A 85 -17.21 -2.00 9.63
N LYS A 86 -17.45 -1.66 10.90
CA LYS A 86 -16.63 -2.13 12.02
C LYS A 86 -16.67 -3.65 12.14
N LYS A 87 -17.86 -4.24 12.09
CA LYS A 87 -18.05 -5.69 12.13
C LYS A 87 -17.31 -6.39 10.99
N PHE A 88 -17.41 -5.87 9.77
CA PHE A 88 -16.68 -6.39 8.61
C PHE A 88 -15.17 -6.41 8.86
N ILE A 89 -14.60 -5.34 9.41
CA ILE A 89 -13.16 -5.27 9.71
C ILE A 89 -12.79 -6.32 10.78
N GLU A 90 -13.56 -6.38 11.88
CA GLU A 90 -13.30 -7.28 13.01
C GLU A 90 -13.35 -8.76 12.59
N GLU A 91 -14.25 -9.13 11.70
CA GLU A 91 -14.36 -10.50 11.18
C GLU A 91 -13.27 -10.85 10.16
N ASN A 92 -12.91 -9.91 9.28
CA ASN A 92 -12.05 -10.21 8.13
C ASN A 92 -10.55 -10.04 8.42
N VAL A 93 -10.16 -9.18 9.37
CA VAL A 93 -8.75 -9.01 9.73
C VAL A 93 -8.12 -10.32 10.24
N PRO A 94 -8.70 -11.06 11.22
CA PRO A 94 -8.15 -12.33 11.67
C PRO A 94 -8.13 -13.40 10.58
N TYR A 95 -9.18 -13.47 9.75
CA TYR A 95 -9.24 -14.38 8.60
C TYR A 95 -8.08 -14.14 7.64
N LEU A 96 -7.82 -12.89 7.28
CA LEU A 96 -6.72 -12.53 6.38
C LEU A 96 -5.35 -12.79 7.03
N LYS A 97 -5.18 -12.50 8.32
CA LYS A 97 -3.94 -12.81 9.04
C LYS A 97 -3.61 -14.30 8.94
N ASP A 98 -4.59 -15.18 9.16
CA ASP A 98 -4.40 -16.64 9.02
C ASP A 98 -3.99 -17.03 7.60
N LYS A 99 -4.68 -16.48 6.58
CA LYS A 99 -4.35 -16.75 5.17
C LYS A 99 -2.95 -16.28 4.79
N ILE A 100 -2.58 -15.08 5.23
CA ILE A 100 -1.26 -14.49 4.97
C ILE A 100 -0.18 -15.31 5.68
N ALA A 101 -0.36 -15.64 6.97
CA ALA A 101 0.60 -16.46 7.72
C ALA A 101 0.88 -17.81 7.04
N LYS A 102 -0.17 -18.47 6.54
CA LYS A 102 -0.06 -19.73 5.78
C LYS A 102 0.63 -19.56 4.42
N ALA A 103 0.49 -18.40 3.79
CA ALA A 103 1.11 -18.11 2.50
C ALA A 103 2.60 -17.72 2.62
N ILE A 104 3.00 -17.03 3.70
CA ILE A 104 4.36 -16.51 3.85
C ILE A 104 5.42 -17.61 3.71
N GLY A 105 5.28 -18.72 4.44
CA GLY A 105 6.26 -19.83 4.43
C GLY A 105 6.54 -20.38 3.03
N PRO A 106 5.55 -20.94 2.31
CA PRO A 106 5.77 -21.50 0.97
C PRO A 106 6.19 -20.44 -0.05
N THR A 107 5.62 -19.23 0.00
CA THR A 107 6.00 -18.16 -0.94
C THR A 107 7.44 -17.69 -0.72
N ALA A 108 7.85 -17.48 0.53
CA ALA A 108 9.21 -17.10 0.85
C ALA A 108 10.21 -18.22 0.55
N SER A 109 9.84 -19.48 0.80
CA SER A 109 10.67 -20.62 0.45
C SER A 109 10.94 -20.69 -1.05
N ALA A 110 9.90 -20.58 -1.89
CA ALA A 110 10.09 -20.57 -3.34
C ALA A 110 10.97 -19.38 -3.79
N LEU A 111 10.68 -18.19 -3.27
CA LEU A 111 11.37 -16.97 -3.67
C LEU A 111 12.84 -16.93 -3.25
N LEU A 112 13.13 -17.28 -2.00
CA LEU A 112 14.48 -17.21 -1.43
C LEU A 112 15.34 -18.39 -1.88
N ASP A 113 14.75 -19.56 -2.12
CA ASP A 113 15.47 -20.70 -2.67
C ASP A 113 15.91 -20.44 -4.11
N GLU A 114 15.06 -19.86 -4.95
CA GLU A 114 15.39 -19.52 -6.33
C GLU A 114 16.47 -18.44 -6.43
N ARG A 115 16.48 -17.46 -5.53
CA ARG A 115 17.27 -16.22 -5.70
C ARG A 115 18.56 -16.15 -4.92
N PHE A 116 18.71 -16.96 -3.89
CA PHE A 116 19.88 -16.90 -3.01
C PHE A 116 20.49 -18.28 -2.88
N ASN A 117 21.81 -18.34 -2.75
CA ASN A 117 22.49 -19.53 -2.28
C ASN A 117 22.56 -19.57 -0.75
N GLU A 118 23.03 -20.70 -0.20
CA GLU A 118 23.08 -20.90 1.25
C GLU A 118 23.98 -19.86 1.96
N ASP A 119 25.12 -19.49 1.37
CA ASP A 119 26.06 -18.56 1.99
C ASP A 119 25.54 -17.12 1.98
N GLU A 120 24.82 -16.72 0.94
CA GLU A 120 24.12 -15.43 0.90
C GLU A 120 23.01 -15.37 1.96
N LEU A 121 22.24 -16.44 2.14
CA LEU A 121 21.22 -16.51 3.18
C LEU A 121 21.83 -16.44 4.58
N LYS A 122 22.99 -17.07 4.81
CA LYS A 122 23.74 -16.91 6.07
C LYS A 122 24.14 -15.46 6.31
N GLN A 123 24.64 -14.77 5.28
CA GLN A 123 25.02 -13.35 5.38
C GLN A 123 23.80 -12.47 5.70
N VAL A 124 22.66 -12.73 5.05
CA VAL A 124 21.40 -12.01 5.33
C VAL A 124 20.96 -12.22 6.78
N VAL A 125 20.98 -13.45 7.28
CA VAL A 125 20.66 -13.75 8.69
C VAL A 125 21.61 -13.02 9.63
N ALA A 126 22.92 -13.13 9.40
CA ALA A 126 23.93 -12.50 10.27
C ALA A 126 23.78 -10.97 10.30
N TRP A 127 23.50 -10.34 9.15
CA TRP A 127 23.19 -8.92 9.08
C TRP A 127 21.91 -8.60 9.86
N ALA A 128 20.81 -9.31 9.59
CA ALA A 128 19.50 -9.06 10.20
C ALA A 128 19.52 -9.17 11.73
N GLU A 129 20.31 -10.10 12.28
CA GLU A 129 20.49 -10.27 13.72
C GLU A 129 21.50 -9.29 14.35
N SER A 130 22.27 -8.56 13.54
CA SER A 130 23.27 -7.65 14.06
C SER A 130 22.63 -6.41 14.72
N PRO A 131 23.19 -5.90 15.84
CA PRO A 131 22.76 -4.61 16.40
C PRO A 131 22.94 -3.44 15.43
N VAL A 132 23.87 -3.59 14.47
CA VAL A 132 24.15 -2.59 13.45
C VAL A 132 23.00 -2.46 12.46
N SER A 133 22.34 -3.57 12.06
CA SER A 133 21.17 -3.51 11.18
C SER A 133 20.00 -2.79 11.83
N GLN A 134 19.77 -3.02 13.13
CA GLN A 134 18.75 -2.32 13.91
C GLN A 134 19.05 -0.82 13.98
N LYS A 135 20.30 -0.45 14.31
CA LYS A 135 20.74 0.95 14.33
C LYS A 135 20.60 1.62 12.96
N PHE A 136 20.97 0.91 11.89
CA PHE A 136 20.84 1.40 10.53
C PHE A 136 19.38 1.60 10.11
N GLY A 137 18.49 0.68 10.50
CA GLY A 137 17.04 0.80 10.29
C GLY A 137 16.48 2.06 10.95
N LEU A 138 16.78 2.27 12.23
CA LEU A 138 16.36 3.48 12.96
C LEU A 138 16.90 4.77 12.33
N ALA A 139 18.21 4.80 12.02
CA ALA A 139 18.84 5.95 11.38
C ALA A 139 18.22 6.26 9.99
N SER A 140 17.81 5.24 9.25
CA SER A 140 17.15 5.41 7.95
C SER A 140 15.78 6.08 8.08
N VAL A 141 14.99 5.72 9.10
CA VAL A 141 13.70 6.36 9.40
C VAL A 141 13.89 7.81 9.83
N GLU A 142 14.88 8.07 10.70
CA GLU A 142 15.23 9.42 11.13
C GLU A 142 15.67 10.30 9.96
N LEU A 143 16.48 9.76 9.05
CA LEU A 143 16.90 10.44 7.83
C LEU A 143 15.71 10.81 6.95
N GLN A 144 14.78 9.87 6.71
CA GLN A 144 13.57 10.14 5.93
C GLN A 144 12.75 11.29 6.54
N LYS A 145 12.57 11.28 7.87
CA LYS A 145 11.87 12.36 8.59
C LYS A 145 12.59 13.70 8.44
N ALA A 146 13.91 13.72 8.62
CA ALA A 146 14.72 14.94 8.51
C ALA A 146 14.67 15.53 7.10
N VAL A 147 14.77 14.69 6.07
CA VAL A 147 14.65 15.10 4.66
C VAL A 147 13.26 15.68 4.39
N ALA A 148 12.19 15.00 4.83
CA ALA A 148 10.83 15.50 4.64
C ALA A 148 10.60 16.86 5.31
N GLN A 149 11.08 17.05 6.54
CA GLN A 149 11.02 18.32 7.25
C GLN A 149 11.77 19.44 6.50
N LYS A 150 12.99 19.15 6.02
CA LYS A 150 13.79 20.12 5.26
C LYS A 150 13.12 20.50 3.95
N VAL A 151 12.64 19.52 3.18
CA VAL A 151 11.92 19.75 1.93
C VAL A 151 10.66 20.57 2.16
N MET A 152 9.88 20.30 3.21
CA MET A 152 8.70 21.09 3.54
C MET A 152 9.04 22.53 3.94
N ALA A 153 10.13 22.74 4.67
CA ALA A 153 10.58 24.08 5.02
C ALA A 153 10.99 24.89 3.78
N GLU A 154 11.66 24.26 2.80
CA GLU A 154 12.14 24.91 1.59
C GLU A 154 11.05 25.08 0.52
N ALA A 155 10.22 24.05 0.29
CA ALA A 155 9.26 23.99 -0.80
C ALA A 155 7.82 24.36 -0.38
N GLY A 156 7.50 24.31 0.91
CA GLY A 156 6.16 24.55 1.45
C GLY A 156 5.51 25.85 0.95
N PRO A 157 6.16 27.02 1.10
CA PRO A 157 5.62 28.30 0.64
C PRO A 157 5.32 28.32 -0.87
N THR A 158 6.18 27.68 -1.66
CA THR A 158 5.99 27.57 -3.11
C THR A 158 4.80 26.69 -3.47
N LEU A 159 4.64 25.55 -2.78
CA LEU A 159 3.50 24.65 -2.99
C LEU A 159 2.18 25.28 -2.56
N GLU A 160 2.15 26.01 -1.44
CA GLU A 160 0.97 26.76 -1.01
C GLU A 160 0.51 27.79 -2.06
N GLY A 161 1.46 28.54 -2.63
CA GLY A 161 1.18 29.48 -3.72
C GLY A 161 0.57 28.79 -4.95
N ARG A 162 1.16 27.66 -5.37
CA ARG A 162 0.64 26.86 -6.49
C ARG A 162 -0.73 26.26 -6.21
N LEU A 163 -0.97 25.82 -4.97
CA LEU A 163 -2.25 25.27 -4.56
C LEU A 163 -3.37 26.33 -4.62
N LYS A 164 -3.10 27.56 -4.15
CA LYS A 164 -4.05 28.68 -4.29
C LYS A 164 -4.36 29.01 -5.74
N ALA A 165 -3.33 29.00 -6.61
CA ALA A 165 -3.52 29.22 -8.05
C ALA A 165 -4.40 28.13 -8.66
N LEU A 166 -4.17 26.87 -8.31
CA LEU A 166 -4.99 25.74 -8.75
C LEU A 166 -6.45 25.89 -8.30
N GLN A 167 -6.69 26.19 -7.02
CA GLN A 167 -8.04 26.41 -6.48
C GLN A 167 -8.79 27.51 -7.24
N THR A 168 -8.09 28.60 -7.57
CA THR A 168 -8.65 29.71 -8.36
C THR A 168 -9.06 29.26 -9.76
N THR A 169 -8.21 28.47 -10.43
CA THR A 169 -8.50 27.93 -11.76
C THR A 169 -9.69 26.97 -11.73
N LEU A 170 -9.76 26.07 -10.75
CA LEU A 170 -10.86 25.13 -10.59
C LEU A 170 -12.19 25.85 -10.30
N ALA A 171 -12.20 26.84 -9.40
CA ALA A 171 -13.39 27.65 -9.13
C ALA A 171 -13.92 28.34 -10.39
N LYS A 172 -13.03 28.91 -11.21
CA LYS A 172 -13.39 29.50 -12.51
C LYS A 172 -14.00 28.47 -13.46
N GLN A 173 -13.42 27.27 -13.57
CA GLN A 173 -13.95 26.21 -14.44
C GLN A 173 -15.31 25.68 -13.98
N LEU A 174 -15.57 25.68 -12.68
CA LEU A 174 -16.85 25.28 -12.10
C LEU A 174 -17.91 26.39 -12.12
N GLY A 175 -17.60 27.57 -12.69
CA GLY A 175 -18.51 28.72 -12.69
C GLY A 175 -18.75 29.32 -11.30
N LEU A 176 -17.94 28.96 -10.31
CA LEU A 176 -18.00 29.48 -8.95
C LEU A 176 -17.24 30.82 -8.93
N GLN A 177 -17.89 31.93 -9.31
CA GLN A 177 -17.27 33.24 -9.14
C GLN A 177 -17.18 33.57 -7.64
N PRO A 178 -16.03 34.13 -7.16
CA PRO A 178 -15.99 34.69 -5.82
C PRO A 178 -17.07 35.79 -5.71
N PRO A 179 -17.78 35.89 -4.57
CA PRO A 179 -18.80 36.92 -4.40
C PRO A 179 -18.19 38.30 -4.70
N PRO A 180 -18.89 39.16 -5.46
CA PRO A 180 -18.38 40.49 -5.74
C PRO A 180 -18.06 41.20 -4.43
N ALA A 181 -16.85 41.75 -4.32
CA ALA A 181 -16.51 42.63 -3.23
C ALA A 181 -17.55 43.77 -3.19
N ALA A 182 -18.25 43.91 -2.07
CA ALA A 182 -19.27 44.94 -1.90
C ALA A 182 -18.65 46.30 -2.21
N ALA A 183 -19.21 46.99 -3.20
CA ALA A 183 -18.78 48.34 -3.55
C ALA A 183 -18.96 49.27 -2.34
N PRO A 184 -18.02 50.19 -2.06
CA PRO A 184 -18.20 51.18 -1.00
C PRO A 184 -19.46 52.01 -1.28
N LYS A 185 -20.34 52.10 -0.28
CA LYS A 185 -21.57 52.89 -0.34
C LYS A 185 -21.20 54.37 -0.61
N PRO A 186 -21.81 55.05 -1.59
CA PRO A 186 -21.54 56.46 -1.83
C PRO A 186 -21.88 57.28 -0.58
N ALA A 187 -20.98 58.16 -0.17
CA ALA A 187 -21.26 59.14 0.87
C ALA A 187 -22.38 60.06 0.39
N ALA A 188 -23.44 60.17 1.18
CA ALA A 188 -24.57 61.03 0.88
C ALA A 188 -24.13 62.51 0.89
N SER A 189 -24.39 63.21 -0.22
CA SER A 189 -24.19 64.64 -0.35
C SER A 189 -25.07 65.40 0.65
N ALA A 190 -24.46 66.22 1.50
CA ALA A 190 -25.17 67.11 2.40
C ALA A 190 -25.93 68.20 1.62
N PRO A 191 -27.16 68.58 2.00
CA PRO A 191 -27.90 69.64 1.34
C PRO A 191 -27.30 71.00 1.68
N LYS A 192 -27.06 71.83 0.65
CA LYS A 192 -26.66 73.23 0.82
C LYS A 192 -27.87 74.06 1.27
N LYS A 193 -27.63 74.96 2.23
CA LYS A 193 -28.50 76.06 2.61
C LYS A 193 -27.92 77.35 2.06
#